data_AF-A0A516P4I2-F1
#
_entry.id   AF-A0A516P4I2-F1
#
_cell.length_a   1.000
_cell.length_b   1.000
_cell.length_c   1.000
_cell.angle_alpha   90.00
_cell.angle_beta   90.00
_cell.angle_gamma   90.00
#
_symmetry.space_group_name_H-M   'P 1'
#
loop_
_entity.id
_entity.type
_entity.pdbx_description
1 polymer ?
#
loop_
_entity_poly.entity_id
_entity_poly.type
_entity_poly.pdbx_seq_one_letter_code
_entity_poly.pdbx_strand_id
1 'polypeptide(L)'
;MNGEIILKEAGEKLNKILTQELRDQGHYLTGSLEASINNSFRVEKMNRKYVLRGFALDYSISLDQGLSPRSSKLPSVDDLKKYFLLRGLPPIQAQEAAFLTARKHKKEGMSTAASSQFSNTGERKKFISLSWEKAEKIIDKIIDGKTDKIFEFEVAKQKSEII
;
A
#
# COMPACT_ATOMS: atom_id res chain seq x y z
N MET A 1 -24.08 -9.45 -8.15
CA MET A 1 -24.03 -9.13 -6.71
C MET A 1 -22.97 -9.95 -5.99
N ASN A 2 -22.93 -11.28 -6.10
CA ASN A 2 -21.98 -12.07 -5.29
C ASN A 2 -20.49 -11.78 -5.56
N GLY A 3 -20.07 -11.64 -6.83
CA GLY A 3 -18.68 -11.31 -7.17
C GLY A 3 -18.23 -9.92 -6.70
N GLU A 4 -19.17 -8.97 -6.60
CA GLU A 4 -18.87 -7.62 -6.10
C GLU A 4 -18.55 -7.64 -4.60
N ILE A 5 -19.36 -8.38 -3.82
CA ILE A 5 -19.17 -8.55 -2.38
C ILE A 5 -17.85 -9.27 -2.10
N ILE A 6 -17.54 -10.34 -2.84
CA ILE A 6 -16.29 -11.10 -2.69
C ILE A 6 -15.09 -10.20 -2.93
N LEU A 7 -15.05 -9.49 -4.07
CA LEU A 7 -13.91 -8.63 -4.39
C LEU A 7 -13.80 -7.42 -3.48
N LYS A 8 -14.92 -6.91 -2.94
CA LYS A 8 -14.89 -5.84 -1.95
C LYS A 8 -14.19 -6.30 -0.67
N GLU A 9 -14.55 -7.46 -0.14
CA GLU A 9 -13.91 -8.03 1.05
C GLU A 9 -12.43 -8.35 0.82
N ALA A 10 -12.09 -8.93 -0.34
CA ALA A 10 -10.71 -9.15 -0.74
C ALA A 10 -9.91 -7.83 -0.79
N GLY A 11 -10.51 -6.78 -1.38
CA GLY A 11 -9.90 -5.45 -1.45
C GLY A 11 -9.69 -4.80 -0.08
N GLU A 12 -10.67 -4.86 0.82
CA GLU A 12 -10.54 -4.37 2.19
C GLU A 12 -9.41 -5.10 2.94
N LYS A 13 -9.31 -6.42 2.75
CA LYS A 13 -8.25 -7.22 3.36
C LYS A 13 -6.87 -6.89 2.82
N LEU A 14 -6.75 -6.75 1.50
CA LEU A 14 -5.51 -6.36 0.83
C LEU A 14 -5.05 -4.97 1.27
N ASN A 15 -5.95 -3.99 1.28
CA ASN A 15 -5.66 -2.62 1.72
C ASN A 15 -5.18 -2.59 3.18
N LYS A 16 -5.79 -3.39 4.07
CA LYS A 16 -5.34 -3.50 5.46
C LYS A 16 -3.91 -4.04 5.57
N ILE A 17 -3.56 -5.06 4.77
CA ILE A 17 -2.20 -5.62 4.77
C ILE A 17 -1.21 -4.60 4.20
N LEU A 18 -1.58 -3.93 3.10
CA LEU A 18 -0.75 -2.92 2.44
C LEU A 18 -0.43 -1.73 3.35
N THR A 19 -1.44 -1.23 4.06
CA THR A 19 -1.29 -0.11 4.98
C THR A 19 -0.52 -0.47 6.24
N GLN A 20 -0.65 -1.71 6.71
CA GLN A 20 0.18 -2.22 7.79
C GLN A 20 1.66 -2.31 7.37
N GLU A 21 1.96 -2.85 6.19
CA GLU A 21 3.34 -2.89 5.68
C GLU A 21 3.94 -1.48 5.56
N LEU A 22 3.18 -0.52 5.04
CA LEU A 22 3.62 0.88 4.99
C LEU A 22 3.98 1.44 6.37
N ARG A 23 3.17 1.16 7.39
CA ARG A 23 3.46 1.57 8.77
C ARG A 23 4.70 0.87 9.31
N ASP A 24 4.83 -0.43 9.08
CA ASP A 24 5.95 -1.23 9.57
C ASP A 24 7.27 -0.80 8.92
N GLN A 25 7.25 -0.35 7.66
CA GLN A 25 8.39 0.27 6.98
C GLN A 25 8.66 1.74 7.37
N GLY A 26 7.89 2.30 8.31
CA GLY A 26 8.06 3.67 8.79
C GLY A 26 7.51 4.76 7.86
N HIS A 27 6.68 4.40 6.87
CA HIS A 27 6.05 5.32 5.91
C HIS A 27 4.73 5.93 6.44
N TYR A 28 4.72 6.31 7.72
CA TYR A 28 3.57 6.94 8.37
C TYR A 28 3.94 8.30 8.96
N LEU A 29 3.28 9.36 8.49
CA LEU A 29 3.43 10.73 9.00
C LEU A 29 2.07 11.40 9.25
N THR A 30 1.30 11.67 8.20
CA THR A 30 -0.01 12.34 8.29
C THR A 30 -1.20 11.39 8.14
N GLY A 31 -0.95 10.13 7.75
CA GLY A 31 -1.99 9.18 7.36
C GLY A 31 -2.55 9.38 5.95
N SER A 32 -2.11 10.39 5.18
CA SER A 32 -2.69 10.69 3.87
C SER A 32 -2.53 9.56 2.84
N LEU A 33 -1.39 8.86 2.82
CA LEU A 33 -1.20 7.71 1.92
C LEU A 33 -2.15 6.57 2.27
N GLU A 34 -2.22 6.22 3.55
CA GLU A 34 -3.11 5.18 4.07
C GLU A 34 -4.58 5.51 3.78
N ALA A 35 -4.99 6.76 4.01
CA ALA A 35 -6.32 7.22 3.66
C ALA A 35 -6.58 7.11 2.15
N SER A 36 -5.61 7.46 1.29
CA SER A 36 -5.78 7.32 -0.16
C SER A 36 -5.99 5.87 -0.58
N ILE A 37 -5.22 4.93 -0.03
CA ILE A 37 -5.34 3.49 -0.30
C ILE A 37 -6.71 2.98 0.16
N ASN A 38 -7.09 3.27 1.40
CA ASN A 38 -8.31 2.73 2.01
C ASN A 38 -9.59 3.30 1.39
N ASN A 39 -9.57 4.56 0.95
CA ASN A 39 -10.76 5.24 0.44
C ASN A 39 -10.87 5.25 -1.09
N SER A 40 -9.84 4.80 -1.82
CA SER A 40 -9.79 4.89 -3.27
C SER A 40 -9.72 3.51 -3.94
N PHE A 41 -10.63 2.61 -3.57
CA PHE A 41 -10.82 1.37 -4.32
C PHE A 41 -12.28 1.15 -4.68
N ARG A 42 -12.51 0.43 -5.77
CA ARG A 42 -13.85 0.08 -6.23
C ARG A 42 -13.86 -1.24 -6.98
N VAL A 43 -15.01 -1.89 -6.97
CA VAL A 43 -15.27 -3.06 -7.81
C VAL A 43 -16.09 -2.65 -9.01
N GLU A 44 -15.58 -2.94 -10.20
CA GLU A 44 -16.24 -2.67 -11.47
C GLU A 44 -16.73 -3.98 -12.08
N LYS A 45 -18.01 -4.02 -12.47
CA LYS A 45 -18.53 -5.11 -13.30
C LYS A 45 -18.20 -4.81 -14.76
N MET A 46 -17.39 -5.66 -15.38
CA MET A 46 -17.02 -5.56 -16.79
C MET A 46 -17.45 -6.84 -17.52
N ASN A 47 -18.50 -6.78 -18.34
CA ASN A 47 -19.05 -7.95 -19.04
C ASN A 47 -19.32 -9.13 -18.09
N ARG A 48 -18.56 -10.22 -18.24
CA ARG A 48 -18.63 -11.47 -17.47
C ARG A 48 -17.62 -11.55 -16.31
N LYS A 49 -16.94 -10.45 -15.96
CA LYS A 49 -15.98 -10.40 -14.85
C LYS A 49 -16.25 -9.23 -13.91
N TYR A 50 -15.82 -9.38 -12.67
CA TYR A 50 -15.68 -8.28 -11.73
C TYR A 50 -14.19 -7.94 -11.61
N VAL A 51 -13.86 -6.66 -11.52
CA VAL A 51 -12.49 -6.15 -11.43
C VAL A 51 -12.37 -5.25 -10.23
N LEU A 52 -11.44 -5.56 -9.32
CA LEU A 52 -11.06 -4.68 -8.23
C LEU A 52 -10.01 -3.68 -8.74
N ARG A 53 -10.25 -2.38 -8.55
CA ARG A 53 -9.29 -1.32 -8.83
C ARG A 53 -9.00 -0.53 -7.57
N GLY A 54 -7.73 -0.25 -7.31
CA GLY A 54 -7.26 0.61 -6.22
C GLY A 54 -6.37 1.73 -6.74
N PHE A 55 -6.40 2.87 -6.05
CA PHE A 55 -5.58 4.04 -6.30
C PHE A 55 -4.89 4.48 -5.00
N ALA A 56 -3.72 5.10 -5.15
CA ALA A 56 -2.97 5.67 -4.05
C ALA A 56 -2.29 6.95 -4.53
N LEU A 57 -1.82 7.79 -3.61
CA LEU A 57 -1.05 8.98 -3.96
C LEU A 57 0.21 8.61 -4.75
N ASP A 58 0.53 9.36 -5.81
CA ASP A 58 1.62 9.05 -6.77
C ASP A 58 2.99 8.85 -6.13
N TYR A 59 3.28 9.55 -5.02
CA TYR A 59 4.56 9.40 -4.33
C TYR A 59 4.77 8.00 -3.74
N SER A 60 3.70 7.19 -3.61
CA SER A 60 3.77 5.78 -3.22
C SER A 60 4.72 4.97 -4.12
N ILE A 61 4.78 5.30 -5.41
CA ILE A 61 5.71 4.66 -6.36
C ILE A 61 7.17 4.93 -5.93
N SER A 62 7.45 6.16 -5.50
CA SER A 62 8.80 6.54 -5.07
C SER A 62 9.18 5.92 -3.73
N LEU A 63 8.20 5.63 -2.86
CA LEU A 63 8.41 4.89 -1.62
C LEU A 63 8.65 3.39 -1.88
N ASP A 64 7.88 2.81 -2.80
CA ASP A 64 8.00 1.39 -3.15
C ASP A 64 9.33 1.08 -3.85
N GLN A 65 9.70 1.87 -4.85
CA GLN A 65 10.89 1.61 -5.68
C GLN A 65 12.15 2.26 -5.10
N GLY A 66 11.97 3.33 -4.34
CA GLY A 66 13.03 4.28 -4.06
C GLY A 66 13.35 5.19 -5.25
N LEU A 67 14.27 6.11 -5.01
CA LEU A 67 14.79 7.06 -5.98
C LEU A 67 16.30 6.94 -6.07
N SER A 68 16.84 7.03 -7.28
CA SER A 68 18.28 7.09 -7.47
C SER A 68 18.85 8.43 -6.97
N PRO A 69 20.16 8.51 -6.65
CA PRO A 69 20.78 9.76 -6.22
C PRO A 69 20.70 10.91 -7.24
N ARG A 70 20.46 10.58 -8.51
CA ARG A 70 20.33 11.53 -9.63
C ARG A 70 18.87 11.84 -10.00
N SER A 71 17.90 11.31 -9.25
CA SER A 71 16.49 11.53 -9.56
C SER A 71 16.07 12.98 -9.32
N SER A 72 15.39 13.58 -10.29
CA SER A 72 14.76 14.89 -10.15
C SER A 72 13.58 14.89 -9.17
N LYS A 73 13.11 13.70 -8.75
CA LYS A 73 12.04 13.52 -7.77
C LYS A 73 12.55 13.49 -6.32
N LEU A 74 13.85 13.62 -6.09
CA LEU A 74 14.39 13.70 -4.72
C LEU A 74 13.78 14.92 -4.01
N PRO A 75 13.36 14.79 -2.75
CA PRO A 75 12.74 15.88 -2.01
C PRO A 75 13.74 17.03 -1.83
N SER A 76 13.23 18.26 -1.94
CA SER A 76 14.02 19.45 -1.67
C SER A 76 14.36 19.57 -0.17
N VAL A 77 15.28 20.48 0.16
CA VAL A 77 15.58 20.78 1.58
C VAL A 77 14.33 21.31 2.28
N ASP A 78 13.49 22.09 1.61
CA ASP A 78 12.26 22.64 2.20
C ASP A 78 11.21 21.54 2.44
N ASP A 79 11.10 20.57 1.54
CA ASP A 79 10.22 19.41 1.73
C ASP A 79 10.68 18.57 2.94
N LEU A 80 11.99 18.34 3.05
CA LEU A 80 12.57 17.60 4.17
C LEU A 80 12.44 18.38 5.49
N LYS A 81 12.56 19.71 5.46
CA LYS A 81 12.33 20.54 6.65
C LYS A 81 10.89 20.40 7.14
N LYS A 82 9.90 20.49 6.24
CA LYS A 82 8.49 20.26 6.57
C LYS A 82 8.29 18.86 7.16
N TYR A 83 8.91 17.84 6.57
CA TYR A 83 8.88 16.48 7.10
C TYR A 83 9.39 16.41 8.55
N PHE A 84 10.54 17.01 8.85
CA PHE A 84 11.11 16.99 10.20
C PHE A 84 10.32 17.83 11.22
N LEU A 85 9.75 18.96 10.79
CA LEU A 85 8.82 19.75 11.62
C LEU A 85 7.59 18.93 11.99
N LEU A 86 6.99 18.20 11.04
CA LEU A 86 5.85 17.31 11.31
C LEU A 86 6.22 16.14 12.23
N ARG A 87 7.50 15.77 12.31
CA ARG A 87 8.05 14.80 13.26
C ARG A 87 8.36 15.40 14.64
N GLY A 88 8.14 16.70 14.83
CA GLY A 88 8.31 17.38 16.11
C GLY A 88 9.69 17.98 16.36
N LEU A 89 10.58 18.04 15.37
CA LEU A 89 11.87 18.71 15.53
C LEU A 89 11.68 20.24 15.61
N PRO A 90 12.43 20.95 16.50
CA PRO A 90 12.47 22.40 16.50
C PRO A 90 12.95 22.96 15.16
N PRO A 91 12.53 24.19 14.76
CA PRO A 91 12.82 24.72 13.42
C PRO A 91 14.29 24.72 12.98
N ILE A 92 15.21 25.01 13.90
CA ILE A 92 16.66 25.00 13.62
C ILE A 92 17.15 23.58 13.37
N GLN A 93 16.81 22.64 14.26
CA GLN A 93 17.20 21.23 14.13
C GLN A 93 16.55 20.58 12.89
N ALA A 94 15.30 20.94 12.57
CA ALA A 94 14.62 20.48 11.38
C ALA A 94 15.33 20.94 10.09
N GLN A 95 15.84 22.17 10.06
CA GLN A 95 16.63 22.69 8.95
C GLN A 95 17.95 21.92 8.78
N GLU A 96 18.67 21.69 9.88
CA GLU A 96 19.94 20.96 9.89
C GLU A 96 19.74 19.51 9.43
N ALA A 97 18.75 18.81 10.00
CA ALA A 97 18.38 17.45 9.62
C ALA A 97 17.98 17.37 8.13
N ALA A 98 17.27 18.37 7.62
CA ALA A 98 16.88 18.46 6.22
C ALA A 98 18.10 18.58 5.29
N PHE A 99 19.07 19.45 5.61
CA PHE A 99 20.29 19.58 4.82
C PHE A 99 21.12 18.31 4.80
N LEU A 100 21.31 17.67 5.97
CA LEU A 100 22.08 16.43 6.09
C LEU A 100 21.40 15.30 5.32
N THR A 101 20.08 15.16 5.45
CA THR A 101 19.29 14.16 4.74
C THR A 101 19.31 14.39 3.23
N ALA A 102 19.17 15.64 2.77
CA ALA A 102 19.25 15.97 1.34
C ALA A 102 20.62 15.60 0.75
N ARG A 103 21.72 15.90 1.47
CA ARG A 103 23.08 15.51 1.07
C ARG A 103 23.22 13.99 0.99
N LYS A 104 22.67 13.26 1.96
CA LYS A 104 22.67 11.79 1.98
C LYS A 104 21.88 11.22 0.79
N HIS A 105 20.69 11.77 0.51
CA HIS A 105 19.88 11.39 -0.65
C HIS A 105 20.61 11.63 -1.97
N LYS A 106 21.33 12.74 -2.13
CA LYS A 106 22.14 13.00 -3.34
C LYS A 106 23.33 12.05 -3.49
N LYS A 107 23.78 11.41 -2.41
CA LYS A 107 24.87 10.44 -2.42
C LYS A 107 24.38 9.01 -2.66
N GLU A 108 23.28 8.62 -2.01
CA GLU A 108 22.84 7.21 -1.91
C GLU A 108 21.48 6.94 -2.55
N GLY A 109 20.69 7.99 -2.80
CA GLY A 109 19.30 7.88 -3.19
C GLY A 109 18.36 7.80 -1.98
N MET A 110 17.12 7.46 -2.27
CA MET A 110 16.04 7.26 -1.29
C MET A 110 15.45 5.86 -1.47
N SER A 111 15.10 5.12 -0.44
CA SER A 111 15.57 5.24 0.94
C SER A 111 17.11 5.11 1.04
N THR A 112 17.69 5.61 2.13
CA THR A 112 19.13 5.46 2.43
C THR A 112 19.39 4.13 3.13
N ALA A 113 20.61 3.60 3.07
CA ALA A 113 20.96 2.35 3.77
C ALA A 113 20.70 2.44 5.28
N ALA A 114 21.05 3.58 5.89
CA ALA A 114 20.84 3.80 7.32
C ALA A 114 19.35 3.91 7.72
N SER A 115 18.45 4.14 6.77
CA SER A 115 17.03 4.33 7.10
C SER A 115 16.29 3.04 7.47
N SER A 116 16.89 1.87 7.24
CA SER A 116 16.36 0.58 7.71
C SER A 116 16.18 0.52 9.23
N GLN A 117 16.98 1.27 10.00
CA GLN A 117 16.85 1.36 11.46
C GLN A 117 15.51 1.94 11.92
N PHE A 118 14.78 2.64 11.04
CA PHE A 118 13.46 3.20 11.33
C PHE A 118 12.32 2.32 10.79
N SER A 119 12.62 1.07 10.40
CA SER A 119 11.67 0.06 9.97
C SER A 119 11.63 -1.10 10.96
N ASN A 120 10.43 -1.60 11.24
CA ASN A 120 10.22 -2.80 12.03
C ASN A 120 10.50 -4.07 11.22
N THR A 121 10.47 -4.00 9.88
CA THR A 121 10.76 -5.14 9.00
C THR A 121 12.20 -5.15 8.51
N GLY A 122 12.96 -4.07 8.75
CA GLY A 122 14.26 -3.83 8.13
C GLY A 122 14.16 -3.34 6.67
N GLU A 123 12.99 -3.48 6.04
CA GLU A 123 12.73 -3.03 4.67
C GLU A 123 12.18 -1.61 4.64
N ARG A 124 12.49 -0.88 3.56
CA ARG A 124 12.00 0.50 3.32
C ARG A 124 11.39 0.69 1.94
N LYS A 125 11.33 -0.39 1.16
CA LYS A 125 10.94 -0.47 -0.25
C LYS A 125 10.08 -1.72 -0.46
N LYS A 126 9.53 -1.87 -1.66
CA LYS A 126 8.79 -3.06 -2.10
C LYS A 126 7.58 -3.40 -1.24
N PHE A 127 6.98 -2.40 -0.58
CA PHE A 127 5.83 -2.64 0.28
C PHE A 127 4.66 -3.24 -0.51
N ILE A 128 4.55 -2.99 -1.82
CA ILE A 128 3.49 -3.58 -2.66
C ILE A 128 3.70 -5.09 -2.81
N SER A 129 4.88 -5.54 -3.24
CA SER A 129 5.14 -6.97 -3.46
C SER A 129 5.17 -7.74 -2.14
N LEU A 130 5.77 -7.18 -1.10
CA LEU A 130 5.79 -7.77 0.24
C LEU A 130 4.38 -7.91 0.81
N SER A 131 3.50 -6.95 0.55
CA SER A 131 2.10 -7.04 0.95
C SER A 131 1.35 -8.10 0.16
N TRP A 132 1.62 -8.23 -1.15
CA TRP A 132 1.03 -9.29 -1.97
C TRP A 132 1.44 -10.67 -1.48
N GLU A 133 2.73 -10.91 -1.23
CA GLU A 133 3.26 -12.17 -0.69
C GLU A 133 2.58 -12.56 0.63
N LYS A 134 2.28 -11.59 1.49
CA LYS A 134 1.54 -11.80 2.74
C LYS A 134 0.05 -12.04 2.53
N ALA A 135 -0.54 -11.43 1.50
CA ALA A 135 -1.97 -11.41 1.28
C ALA A 135 -2.46 -12.59 0.44
N GLU A 136 -1.67 -13.09 -0.51
CA GLU A 136 -2.08 -14.04 -1.56
C GLU A 136 -2.94 -15.19 -1.02
N LYS A 137 -2.40 -16.00 -0.09
CA LYS A 137 -3.14 -17.14 0.50
C LYS A 137 -4.44 -16.75 1.21
N ILE A 138 -4.49 -15.55 1.77
CA ILE A 138 -5.68 -15.04 2.47
C ILE A 138 -6.74 -14.64 1.44
N ILE A 139 -6.32 -13.97 0.37
CA ILE A 139 -7.19 -13.53 -0.71
C ILE A 139 -7.76 -14.74 -1.46
N ASP A 140 -6.92 -15.73 -1.78
CA ASP A 140 -7.36 -16.97 -2.42
C ASP A 140 -8.44 -17.66 -1.57
N LYS A 141 -8.21 -17.78 -0.26
CA LYS A 141 -9.20 -18.38 0.65
C LYS A 141 -10.54 -17.61 0.67
N ILE A 142 -10.52 -16.28 0.55
CA ILE A 142 -11.75 -15.46 0.49
C ILE A 142 -12.49 -15.71 -0.83
N ILE A 143 -11.76 -15.76 -1.94
CA ILE A 143 -12.33 -15.92 -3.27
C ILE A 143 -12.86 -17.34 -3.46
N ASP A 144 -12.04 -18.35 -3.22
CA ASP A 144 -12.38 -19.76 -3.42
C ASP A 144 -13.52 -20.18 -2.50
N GLY A 145 -13.38 -19.96 -1.20
CA GLY A 145 -14.35 -20.39 -0.21
C GLY A 145 -15.74 -19.74 -0.35
N LYS A 146 -15.84 -18.60 -1.07
CA LYS A 146 -17.13 -17.98 -1.38
C LYS A 146 -17.65 -18.37 -2.76
N THR A 147 -16.76 -18.57 -3.72
CA THR A 147 -17.12 -19.04 -5.07
C THR A 147 -17.69 -20.46 -5.00
N ASP A 148 -17.08 -21.33 -4.19
CA ASP A 148 -17.56 -22.70 -3.96
C ASP A 148 -18.98 -22.72 -3.41
N LYS A 149 -19.26 -21.89 -2.39
CA LYS A 149 -20.62 -21.76 -1.81
C LYS A 149 -21.65 -21.30 -2.82
N ILE A 150 -21.29 -20.39 -3.72
CA ILE A 150 -22.19 -19.92 -4.79
C ILE A 150 -22.45 -21.06 -5.76
N PHE A 151 -21.41 -21.77 -6.16
CA PHE A 151 -21.53 -22.90 -7.08
C PHE A 151 -22.41 -24.01 -6.49
N GLU A 152 -22.17 -24.41 -5.25
CA GLU A 152 -22.96 -25.41 -4.53
C GLU A 152 -24.43 -25.00 -4.42
N PHE A 153 -24.71 -23.74 -4.08
CA PHE A 153 -26.05 -23.21 -4.00
C PHE A 153 -26.78 -23.26 -5.35
N GLU A 154 -26.15 -22.82 -6.44
CA GLU A 154 -26.75 -22.84 -7.78
C GLU A 154 -26.98 -24.27 -8.28
N VAL A 155 -26.05 -25.20 -8.03
CA VAL A 155 -26.20 -26.62 -8.36
C VAL A 155 -27.37 -27.25 -7.59
N ALA A 156 -27.49 -26.97 -6.29
CA ALA A 156 -28.58 -27.48 -5.47
C ALA A 156 -29.95 -26.96 -5.95
N LYS A 157 -30.03 -25.67 -6.27
CA LYS A 157 -31.23 -25.05 -6.82
C LYS A 157 -31.68 -25.71 -8.11
N GLN A 158 -30.77 -25.90 -9.08
CA GLN A 158 -31.10 -26.55 -10.34
C GLN A 158 -31.58 -28.00 -10.15
N LYS A 159 -30.99 -28.75 -9.21
CA LYS A 159 -31.46 -30.10 -8.89
C LYS A 159 -32.88 -30.12 -8.32
N SER A 160 -33.26 -29.12 -7.52
CA SER A 160 -34.59 -29.02 -6.95
C SER A 160 -35.68 -28.60 -7.94
N GLU A 161 -35.31 -27.91 -9.03
CA GLU A 161 -36.24 -27.46 -10.08
C GLU A 161 -36.51 -28.53 -11.16
N ILE A 162 -35.76 -29.64 -11.16
CA ILE A 162 -35.87 -30.75 -12.13
C ILE A 162 -36.78 -31.89 -11.59
N ILE A 163 -37.41 -31.72 -10.42
CA ILE A 163 -38.32 -32.70 -9.80
C ILE A 163 -39.78 -32.29 -10.00
#